data_AF-A0AAC8VLK5-F1
#
_entry.id   AF-A0AAC8VLK5-F1
#
_cell.length_a   1.000
_cell.length_b   1.000
_cell.length_c   1.000
_cell.angle_alpha   90.00
_cell.angle_beta   90.00
_cell.angle_gamma   90.00
#
_symmetry.space_group_name_H-M   'P 1'
#
loop_
_entity.id
_entity.type
_entity.pdbx_description
1 polymer ?
#
loop_
_entity_poly.entity_id
_entity_poly.type
_entity_poly.pdbx_seq_one_letter_code
_entity_poly.pdbx_strand_id
1 'polypeptide(L)'
;MQVLMSEVSAICTTMASLKKERAELVEKTSDLPSLRLKEKELIEKQRDFQKQNDVISVNQESINKVQHELSIISVNSQNLSTIKQYFERRVTELSLFLNGEQLPLLKGENSNEMNRIIRQGIADDDGYIQSVITNDQQVLQSINLEAERLCANRSLLEERARKNRAEVENFTEGAGIVLGELGRVRESIAQFVNLEQIGAEKSSQLNEQYALCQKALVSLAELRQKIFLSRNSVVTQLNQSLSPSIRTELTHQTDLQSYMENLESSFRGSSLKYKGLVPEMVQKVNPQWLLYYTSHLKYDDFSAALGIPIDRATRVLGYLSDIDLGSVLTSEIEA
;
A
#
# COMPACT_ATOMS: atom_id res chain seq x y z
N MET A 1 -0.10 47.42 28.81
CA MET A 1 1.19 46.76 28.54
C MET A 1 1.15 45.27 28.91
N GLN A 2 0.88 44.91 30.17
CA GLN A 2 0.78 43.50 30.60
C GLN A 2 -0.20 42.64 29.78
N VAL A 3 -1.38 43.17 29.44
CA VAL A 3 -2.37 42.46 28.60
C VAL A 3 -1.80 42.12 27.21
N LEU A 4 -1.15 43.08 26.55
CA LEU A 4 -0.52 42.87 25.23
C LEU A 4 0.67 41.90 25.33
N MET A 5 1.44 41.95 26.42
CA MET A 5 2.52 40.99 26.65
C MET A 5 1.98 39.56 26.82
N SER A 6 0.91 39.38 27.59
CA SER A 6 0.26 38.07 27.73
C SER A 6 -0.31 37.56 26.41
N GLU A 7 -0.86 38.45 25.58
CA GLU A 7 -1.38 38.13 24.26
C GLU A 7 -0.26 37.67 23.31
N VAL A 8 0.86 38.40 23.23
CA VAL A 8 2.03 38.00 22.42
C VAL A 8 2.56 36.64 22.87
N SER A 9 2.68 36.40 24.18
CA SER A 9 3.15 35.11 24.70
C SER A 9 2.22 33.98 24.31
N ALA A 10 0.90 34.15 24.47
CA ALA A 10 -0.08 33.12 24.12
C ALA A 10 -0.08 32.78 22.62
N ILE A 11 0.05 33.80 21.76
CA ILE A 11 0.16 33.60 20.31
C ILE A 11 1.44 32.82 19.98
N CYS A 12 2.58 33.15 20.59
CA CYS A 12 3.85 32.46 20.34
C CYS A 12 3.82 30.99 20.75
N THR A 13 3.22 30.67 21.90
CA THR A 13 3.02 29.28 22.33
C THR A 13 2.15 28.51 21.33
N THR A 14 1.08 29.14 20.83
CA THR A 14 0.20 28.56 19.80
C THR A 14 0.94 28.35 18.47
N MET A 15 1.78 29.29 18.07
CA MET A 15 2.61 29.15 16.87
C MET A 15 3.62 28.00 17.01
N ALA A 16 4.24 27.84 18.18
CA ALA A 16 5.19 26.75 18.43
C ALA A 16 4.51 25.38 18.35
N SER A 17 3.32 25.21 18.94
CA SER A 17 2.55 23.96 18.85
C SER A 17 2.12 23.65 17.41
N LEU A 18 1.59 24.65 16.68
CA LEU A 18 1.19 24.50 15.28
C LEU A 18 2.38 24.14 14.36
N LYS A 19 3.57 24.71 14.60
CA LYS A 19 4.80 24.35 13.87
C LYS A 19 5.17 22.90 14.07
N LYS A 20 5.11 22.43 15.32
CA LYS A 20 5.40 21.02 15.66
C LYS A 20 4.40 20.07 15.01
N GLU A 21 3.10 20.36 15.12
CA GLU A 21 2.04 19.58 14.46
C GLU A 21 2.25 19.53 12.94
N ARG A 22 2.58 20.66 12.30
CA ARG A 22 2.88 20.70 10.86
C ARG A 22 4.09 19.84 10.51
N ALA A 23 5.16 19.91 11.29
CA ALA A 23 6.37 19.10 11.04
C ALA A 23 6.06 17.60 11.12
N GLU A 24 5.29 17.17 12.13
CA GLU A 24 4.86 15.78 12.26
C GLU A 24 3.97 15.31 11.09
N LEU A 25 3.10 16.18 10.58
CA LEU A 25 2.26 15.86 9.40
C LEU A 25 3.08 15.75 8.12
N VAL A 26 4.07 16.63 7.92
CA VAL A 26 4.98 16.58 6.76
C VAL A 26 5.84 15.31 6.80
N GLU A 27 6.34 14.91 7.97
CA GLU A 27 7.09 13.68 8.14
C GLU A 27 6.23 12.45 7.80
N LYS A 28 5.01 12.38 8.34
CA LYS A 28 4.04 11.28 8.08
C LYS A 28 3.62 11.15 6.61
N THR A 29 3.69 12.24 5.84
CA THR A 29 3.28 12.27 4.42
C THR A 29 4.46 12.17 3.44
N SER A 30 5.69 12.07 3.94
CA SER A 30 6.92 12.02 3.13
C SER A 30 6.95 10.83 2.14
N ASP A 31 6.29 9.72 2.47
CA ASP A 31 6.23 8.52 1.63
C ASP A 31 5.21 8.59 0.49
N LEU A 32 4.36 9.62 0.42
CA LEU A 32 3.32 9.76 -0.60
C LEU A 32 3.82 9.62 -2.05
N PRO A 33 4.97 10.20 -2.46
CA PRO A 33 5.50 10.04 -3.81
C PRO A 33 5.81 8.58 -4.16
N SER A 34 6.32 7.81 -3.20
CA SER A 34 6.64 6.39 -3.38
C SER A 34 5.36 5.55 -3.59
N LEU A 35 4.29 5.87 -2.85
CA LEU A 35 2.99 5.22 -3.01
C LEU A 35 2.36 5.51 -4.37
N ARG A 36 2.47 6.74 -4.88
CA ARG A 36 2.00 7.11 -6.22
C ARG A 36 2.77 6.39 -7.33
N LEU A 37 4.08 6.21 -7.16
CA LEU A 37 4.87 5.40 -8.10
C LEU A 37 4.37 3.95 -8.11
N LYS A 38 4.18 3.36 -6.93
CA LYS A 38 3.65 2.01 -6.77
C LYS A 38 2.24 1.86 -7.35
N GLU A 39 1.36 2.86 -7.17
CA GLU A 39 0.02 2.87 -7.79
C GLU A 39 0.13 2.79 -9.32
N LYS A 40 1.03 3.58 -9.92
CA LYS A 40 1.23 3.59 -11.38
C LYS A 40 1.69 2.22 -11.89
N GLU A 41 2.64 1.59 -11.21
CA GLU A 41 3.12 0.24 -11.55
C GLU A 41 1.99 -0.81 -11.46
N LEU A 42 1.17 -0.74 -10.42
CA LEU A 42 0.04 -1.65 -10.23
C LEU A 42 -1.06 -1.44 -11.29
N ILE A 43 -1.31 -0.20 -11.71
CA ILE A 43 -2.24 0.11 -12.81
C ILE A 43 -1.73 -0.46 -14.14
N GLU A 44 -0.42 -0.39 -14.40
CA GLU A 44 0.18 -0.99 -15.59
C GLU A 44 0.02 -2.52 -15.58
N LYS A 45 0.32 -3.16 -14.44
CA LYS A 45 0.08 -4.61 -14.26
C LYS A 45 -1.39 -4.99 -14.45
N GLN A 46 -2.32 -4.22 -13.87
CA GLN A 46 -3.76 -4.44 -14.06
C GLN A 46 -4.16 -4.39 -15.53
N ARG A 47 -3.63 -3.42 -16.29
CA ARG A 47 -3.90 -3.28 -17.72
C ARG A 47 -3.37 -4.48 -18.51
N ASP A 48 -2.21 -5.00 -18.14
CA ASP A 48 -1.65 -6.18 -18.80
C ASP A 48 -2.47 -7.44 -18.52
N PHE A 49 -2.99 -7.61 -17.29
CA PHE A 49 -3.99 -8.63 -17.00
C PHE A 49 -5.25 -8.45 -17.86
N GLN A 50 -5.78 -7.23 -17.99
CA GLN A 50 -6.97 -6.98 -18.83
C GLN A 50 -6.75 -7.35 -20.31
N LYS A 51 -5.55 -7.12 -20.87
CA LYS A 51 -5.24 -7.52 -22.25
C LYS A 51 -5.18 -9.04 -22.43
N GLN A 52 -4.75 -9.76 -21.41
CA GLN A 52 -4.65 -11.23 -21.44
C GLN A 52 -6.00 -11.92 -21.19
N ASN A 53 -7.05 -11.16 -20.87
CA ASN A 53 -8.39 -11.69 -20.59
C ASN A 53 -8.98 -12.51 -21.75
N ASP A 54 -8.65 -12.16 -23.01
CA ASP A 54 -9.13 -12.90 -24.19
C ASP A 54 -8.58 -14.34 -24.21
N VAL A 55 -7.31 -14.54 -23.87
CA VAL A 55 -6.68 -15.88 -23.80
C VAL A 55 -7.34 -16.73 -22.71
N ILE A 56 -7.67 -16.11 -21.58
CA ILE A 56 -8.31 -16.78 -20.45
C ILE A 56 -9.75 -17.18 -20.78
N SER A 57 -10.49 -16.31 -21.48
CA SER A 57 -11.83 -16.64 -21.97
C SER A 57 -11.80 -17.84 -22.93
N VAL A 58 -10.84 -17.88 -23.85
CA VAL A 58 -10.62 -19.03 -24.76
C VAL A 58 -10.28 -20.32 -23.98
N ASN A 59 -9.40 -20.22 -22.97
CA ASN A 59 -9.06 -21.37 -22.13
C ASN A 59 -10.28 -21.90 -21.36
N GLN A 60 -11.16 -21.01 -20.90
CA GLN A 60 -12.38 -21.37 -20.19
C GLN A 60 -13.40 -22.05 -21.11
N GLU A 61 -13.57 -21.57 -22.35
CA GLU A 61 -14.36 -22.28 -23.37
C GLU A 61 -13.76 -23.65 -23.71
N SER A 62 -12.43 -23.75 -23.82
CA SER A 62 -11.76 -25.02 -24.08
C SER A 62 -12.00 -26.02 -22.95
N ILE A 63 -12.02 -25.59 -21.69
CA ILE A 63 -12.33 -26.47 -20.55
C ILE A 63 -13.76 -27.02 -20.66
N ASN A 64 -14.73 -26.18 -21.02
CA ASN A 64 -16.13 -26.59 -21.19
C ASN A 64 -16.28 -27.62 -22.33
N LYS A 65 -15.61 -27.40 -23.47
CA LYS A 65 -15.58 -28.35 -24.59
C LYS A 65 -14.99 -29.69 -24.16
N VAL A 66 -13.85 -29.67 -23.47
CA VAL A 66 -13.20 -30.89 -22.99
C VAL A 66 -14.07 -31.63 -21.96
N GLN A 67 -14.77 -30.92 -21.07
CA GLN A 67 -15.71 -31.55 -20.13
C GLN A 67 -16.86 -32.26 -20.84
N HIS A 68 -17.38 -31.67 -21.92
CA HIS A 68 -18.41 -32.30 -22.74
C HIS A 68 -17.88 -33.58 -23.41
N GLU A 69 -16.68 -33.54 -24.01
CA GLU A 69 -16.05 -34.72 -24.62
C GLU A 69 -15.76 -35.83 -23.60
N LEU A 70 -15.27 -35.48 -22.41
CA LEU A 70 -15.03 -36.43 -21.32
C LEU A 70 -16.32 -37.12 -20.85
N SER A 71 -17.45 -36.39 -20.84
CA SER A 71 -18.77 -36.97 -20.52
C SER A 71 -19.17 -38.03 -21.55
N ILE A 72 -19.00 -37.74 -22.84
CA ILE A 72 -19.28 -38.69 -23.92
C ILE A 72 -18.38 -39.93 -23.82
N ILE A 73 -17.07 -39.74 -23.62
CA ILE A 73 -16.11 -40.85 -23.47
C ILE A 73 -16.46 -41.72 -22.26
N SER A 74 -16.90 -41.13 -21.15
CA SER A 74 -17.33 -41.86 -19.95
C SER A 74 -18.52 -42.77 -20.24
N VAL A 75 -19.56 -42.24 -20.90
CA VAL A 75 -20.74 -43.01 -21.31
C VAL A 75 -20.36 -44.13 -22.28
N ASN A 76 -19.54 -43.83 -23.29
CA ASN A 76 -19.07 -44.82 -24.25
C ASN A 76 -18.24 -45.93 -23.60
N SER A 77 -17.38 -45.58 -22.65
CA SER A 77 -16.57 -46.56 -21.90
C SER A 77 -17.45 -47.49 -21.07
N GLN A 78 -18.49 -46.95 -20.44
CA GLN A 78 -19.45 -47.76 -19.69
C GLN A 78 -20.23 -48.72 -20.61
N ASN A 79 -20.74 -48.21 -21.72
CA ASN A 79 -21.46 -49.03 -22.71
C ASN A 79 -20.57 -50.13 -23.29
N LEU A 80 -19.31 -49.80 -23.61
CA LEU A 80 -18.33 -50.74 -24.15
C LEU A 80 -18.01 -51.85 -23.13
N SER A 81 -17.92 -51.52 -21.84
CA SER A 81 -17.76 -52.48 -20.75
C SER A 81 -18.96 -53.45 -20.65
N THR A 82 -20.19 -52.94 -20.76
CA THR A 82 -21.39 -53.79 -20.78
C THR A 82 -21.42 -54.72 -22.00
N ILE A 83 -21.05 -54.21 -23.18
CA ILE A 83 -20.96 -55.02 -24.41
C ILE A 83 -19.88 -56.10 -24.25
N LYS A 84 -18.72 -55.75 -23.68
CA LYS A 84 -17.64 -56.70 -23.39
C LYS A 84 -18.12 -57.84 -22.50
N GLN A 85 -18.76 -57.53 -21.38
CA GLN A 85 -19.31 -58.53 -20.45
C GLN A 85 -20.30 -59.47 -21.13
N TYR A 86 -21.13 -58.95 -22.04
CA TYR A 86 -22.05 -59.78 -22.82
C TYR A 86 -21.31 -60.83 -23.67
N PHE A 87 -20.28 -60.41 -24.42
CA PHE A 87 -19.50 -61.33 -25.26
C PHE A 87 -18.65 -62.30 -24.42
N GLU A 88 -18.06 -61.86 -23.31
CA GLU A 88 -17.33 -62.74 -22.38
C GLU A 88 -18.23 -63.84 -21.80
N ARG A 89 -19.45 -63.48 -21.39
CA ARG A 89 -20.45 -64.45 -20.92
C ARG A 89 -20.84 -65.42 -22.03
N ARG A 90 -21.10 -64.92 -23.24
CA ARG A 90 -21.48 -65.76 -24.40
C ARG A 90 -20.39 -66.76 -24.76
N VAL A 91 -19.12 -66.33 -24.79
CA VAL A 91 -17.97 -67.24 -25.01
C VAL A 91 -17.90 -68.31 -23.93
N THR A 92 -18.11 -67.94 -22.67
CA THR A 92 -18.09 -68.86 -21.53
C THR A 92 -19.20 -69.91 -21.64
N GLU A 93 -20.43 -69.47 -21.93
CA GLU A 93 -21.61 -70.36 -22.08
C GLU A 93 -21.41 -71.34 -23.25
N LEU A 94 -20.98 -70.85 -24.43
CA LEU A 94 -20.73 -71.70 -25.60
C LEU A 94 -19.58 -72.70 -25.36
N SER A 95 -18.55 -72.30 -24.62
CA SER A 95 -17.43 -73.18 -24.27
C SER A 95 -17.86 -74.31 -23.32
N LEU A 96 -18.87 -74.09 -22.48
CA LEU A 96 -19.44 -75.14 -21.62
C LEU A 96 -20.20 -76.18 -22.45
N PHE A 97 -20.91 -75.77 -23.51
CA PHE A 97 -21.62 -76.69 -24.41
C PHE A 97 -20.67 -77.66 -25.14
N LEU A 98 -19.50 -77.19 -25.58
CA LEU A 98 -18.48 -78.04 -26.22
C LEU A 98 -17.88 -79.11 -25.28
N ASN A 99 -17.96 -78.90 -23.97
CA ASN A 99 -17.44 -79.83 -22.96
C ASN A 99 -18.55 -80.74 -22.37
N GLY A 100 -19.69 -80.84 -23.06
CA GLY A 100 -20.88 -81.55 -22.60
C GLY A 100 -20.73 -83.07 -22.43
N GLU A 101 -21.70 -83.67 -21.73
CA GLU A 101 -21.76 -85.10 -21.41
C GLU A 101 -21.77 -86.00 -22.67
N GLN A 102 -21.02 -87.09 -22.62
CA GLN A 102 -21.02 -88.08 -23.71
C GLN A 102 -22.37 -88.80 -23.78
N LEU A 103 -23.04 -88.73 -24.93
CA LEU A 103 -24.29 -89.45 -25.15
C LEU A 103 -24.07 -90.98 -25.12
N PRO A 104 -24.98 -91.75 -24.49
CA PRO A 104 -24.89 -93.19 -24.46
C PRO A 104 -25.05 -93.78 -25.87
N LEU A 105 -24.21 -94.77 -26.19
CA LEU A 105 -24.25 -95.45 -27.50
C LEU A 105 -25.39 -96.47 -27.55
N LEU A 106 -26.10 -96.50 -28.67
CA LEU A 106 -27.11 -97.54 -28.96
C LEU A 106 -26.41 -98.89 -29.17
N LYS A 107 -26.95 -99.97 -28.57
CA LYS A 107 -26.39 -101.34 -28.64
C LYS A 107 -27.08 -102.18 -29.73
N GLY A 108 -26.36 -103.14 -30.34
CA GLY A 108 -26.88 -104.07 -31.36
C GLY A 108 -26.28 -103.87 -32.77
N GLU A 109 -26.29 -104.91 -33.62
CA GLU A 109 -25.66 -104.89 -34.97
C GLU A 109 -26.24 -103.82 -35.91
N ASN A 110 -27.54 -103.51 -35.78
CA ASN A 110 -28.22 -102.49 -36.58
C ASN A 110 -28.05 -101.05 -36.06
N SER A 111 -27.38 -100.85 -34.92
CA SER A 111 -27.28 -99.55 -34.22
C SER A 111 -26.05 -98.72 -34.63
N ASN A 112 -25.10 -99.32 -35.36
CA ASN A 112 -23.84 -98.68 -35.75
C ASN A 112 -24.04 -97.47 -36.68
N GLU A 113 -24.97 -97.56 -37.63
CA GLU A 113 -25.23 -96.48 -38.58
C GLU A 113 -25.87 -95.26 -37.89
N MET A 114 -26.81 -95.50 -36.96
CA MET A 114 -27.42 -94.43 -36.17
C MET A 114 -26.40 -93.76 -35.24
N ASN A 115 -25.54 -94.53 -34.57
CA ASN A 115 -24.44 -93.98 -33.77
C ASN A 115 -23.47 -93.14 -34.61
N ARG A 116 -23.22 -93.51 -35.89
CA ARG A 116 -22.40 -92.73 -36.83
C ARG A 116 -23.05 -91.39 -37.18
N ILE A 117 -24.35 -91.39 -37.51
CA ILE A 117 -25.11 -90.16 -37.81
C ILE A 117 -25.12 -89.22 -36.61
N ILE A 118 -25.38 -89.75 -35.40
CA ILE A 118 -25.37 -88.95 -34.16
C ILE A 118 -24.00 -88.32 -33.90
N ARG A 119 -22.91 -89.10 -34.03
CA ARG A 119 -21.54 -88.58 -33.85
C ARG A 119 -21.17 -87.52 -34.89
N GLN A 120 -21.58 -87.71 -36.15
CA GLN A 120 -21.33 -86.74 -37.20
C GLN A 120 -22.10 -85.43 -36.94
N GLY A 121 -23.37 -85.52 -36.55
CA GLY A 121 -24.17 -84.34 -36.20
C GLY A 121 -23.59 -83.54 -35.03
N ILE A 122 -23.12 -84.22 -33.98
CA ILE A 122 -22.45 -83.56 -32.85
C ILE A 122 -21.14 -82.90 -33.29
N ALA A 123 -20.32 -83.58 -34.09
CA ALA A 123 -19.06 -83.02 -34.58
C ALA A 123 -19.28 -81.79 -35.49
N ASP A 124 -20.35 -81.79 -36.29
CA ASP A 124 -20.74 -80.64 -37.11
C ASP A 124 -21.21 -79.47 -36.23
N ASP A 125 -22.07 -79.74 -35.22
CA ASP A 125 -22.54 -78.75 -34.23
C ASP A 125 -21.37 -78.14 -33.43
N ASP A 126 -20.43 -78.96 -32.96
CA ASP A 126 -19.21 -78.52 -32.28
C ASP A 126 -18.38 -77.60 -33.19
N GLY A 127 -18.28 -77.92 -34.48
CA GLY A 127 -17.61 -77.09 -35.48
C GLY A 127 -18.27 -75.72 -35.68
N TYR A 128 -19.60 -75.67 -35.70
CA TYR A 128 -20.35 -74.41 -35.76
C TYR A 128 -20.19 -73.58 -34.48
N ILE A 129 -20.29 -74.21 -33.30
CA ILE A 129 -20.11 -73.54 -32.00
C ILE A 129 -18.69 -72.97 -31.88
N GLN A 130 -17.66 -73.73 -32.27
CA GLN A 130 -16.28 -73.26 -32.26
C GLN A 130 -16.05 -72.06 -33.19
N SER A 131 -16.72 -72.04 -34.33
CA SER A 131 -16.67 -70.91 -35.27
C SER A 131 -17.30 -69.65 -34.66
N VAL A 132 -18.43 -69.79 -33.96
CA VAL A 132 -19.08 -68.68 -33.23
C VAL A 132 -18.18 -68.16 -32.10
N ILE A 133 -17.55 -69.05 -31.32
CA ILE A 133 -16.60 -68.68 -30.26
C ILE A 133 -15.42 -67.88 -30.84
N THR A 134 -14.86 -68.34 -31.96
CA THR A 134 -13.74 -67.66 -32.62
C THR A 134 -14.14 -66.25 -33.08
N ASN A 135 -15.33 -66.10 -33.65
CA ASN A 135 -15.86 -64.80 -34.05
C ASN A 135 -16.07 -63.87 -32.83
N ASP A 136 -16.66 -64.38 -31.75
CA ASP A 136 -16.88 -63.59 -30.52
C ASP A 136 -15.56 -63.17 -29.86
N GLN A 137 -14.52 -64.00 -29.91
CA GLN A 137 -13.17 -63.66 -29.46
C GLN A 137 -12.53 -62.54 -30.31
N GLN A 138 -12.73 -62.52 -31.62
CA GLN A 138 -12.28 -61.44 -32.50
C GLN A 138 -13.00 -60.11 -32.21
N VAL A 139 -14.31 -60.19 -31.93
CA VAL A 139 -15.09 -59.02 -31.49
C VAL A 139 -14.58 -58.51 -30.14
N LEU A 140 -14.29 -59.39 -29.18
CA LEU A 140 -13.69 -59.01 -27.90
C LEU A 140 -12.32 -58.33 -28.05
N GLN A 141 -11.47 -58.79 -28.95
CA GLN A 141 -10.20 -58.12 -29.26
C GLN A 141 -10.43 -56.70 -29.80
N SER A 142 -11.39 -56.54 -30.72
CA SER A 142 -11.75 -55.24 -31.29
C SER A 142 -12.30 -54.28 -30.21
N ILE A 143 -13.13 -54.80 -29.29
CA ILE A 143 -13.66 -54.07 -28.15
C ILE A 143 -12.52 -53.61 -27.21
N ASN A 144 -11.56 -54.48 -26.90
CA ASN A 144 -10.43 -54.12 -26.04
C ASN A 144 -9.57 -53.03 -26.67
N LEU A 145 -9.30 -53.10 -27.98
CA LEU A 145 -8.53 -52.10 -28.69
C LEU A 145 -9.23 -50.72 -28.70
N GLU A 146 -10.55 -50.70 -28.85
CA GLU A 146 -11.33 -49.46 -28.75
C GLU A 146 -11.36 -48.92 -27.30
N ALA A 147 -11.41 -49.81 -26.30
CA ALA A 147 -11.34 -49.41 -24.89
C ALA A 147 -10.00 -48.75 -24.55
N GLU A 148 -8.89 -49.28 -25.06
CA GLU A 148 -7.56 -48.69 -24.92
C GLU A 148 -7.47 -47.30 -25.57
N ARG A 149 -8.04 -47.13 -26.77
CA ARG A 149 -8.12 -45.83 -27.46
C ARG A 149 -8.92 -44.80 -26.66
N LEU A 150 -10.10 -45.17 -26.17
CA LEU A 150 -10.91 -44.30 -25.33
C LEU A 150 -10.18 -43.91 -24.04
N CYS A 151 -9.46 -44.84 -23.42
CA CYS A 151 -8.65 -44.59 -22.23
C CYS A 151 -7.51 -43.58 -22.51
N ALA A 152 -6.77 -43.78 -23.60
CA ALA A 152 -5.70 -42.88 -24.02
C ALA A 152 -6.23 -41.46 -24.32
N ASN A 153 -7.33 -41.37 -25.07
CA ASN A 153 -7.98 -40.09 -25.38
C ASN A 153 -8.47 -39.38 -24.10
N ARG A 154 -9.07 -40.12 -23.17
CA ARG A 154 -9.49 -39.58 -21.86
C ARG A 154 -8.31 -38.97 -21.12
N SER A 155 -7.18 -39.67 -21.05
CA SER A 155 -5.99 -39.19 -20.34
C SER A 155 -5.42 -37.91 -20.95
N LEU A 156 -5.36 -37.81 -22.29
CA LEU A 156 -4.88 -36.61 -22.99
C LEU A 156 -5.79 -35.39 -22.76
N LEU A 157 -7.11 -35.62 -22.81
CA LEU A 157 -8.11 -34.59 -22.55
C LEU A 157 -8.07 -34.12 -21.10
N GLU A 158 -7.94 -35.04 -20.14
CA GLU A 158 -7.76 -34.70 -18.73
C GLU A 158 -6.49 -33.88 -18.49
N GLU A 159 -5.37 -34.22 -19.13
CA GLU A 159 -4.12 -33.47 -19.00
C GLU A 159 -4.28 -32.04 -19.55
N ARG A 160 -4.88 -31.88 -20.73
CA ARG A 160 -5.16 -30.56 -21.31
C ARG A 160 -6.09 -29.73 -20.42
N ALA A 161 -7.15 -30.33 -19.89
CA ALA A 161 -8.06 -29.65 -18.97
C ALA A 161 -7.36 -29.20 -17.68
N ARG A 162 -6.45 -30.01 -17.13
CA ARG A 162 -5.66 -29.63 -15.94
C ARG A 162 -4.74 -28.45 -16.22
N LYS A 163 -4.03 -28.45 -17.35
CA LYS A 163 -3.15 -27.33 -17.75
C LYS A 163 -3.95 -26.04 -17.90
N ASN A 164 -5.05 -26.08 -18.65
CA ASN A 164 -5.89 -24.90 -18.84
C ASN A 164 -6.49 -24.39 -17.52
N ARG A 165 -6.90 -25.28 -16.60
CA ARG A 165 -7.38 -24.86 -15.26
C ARG A 165 -6.30 -24.19 -14.45
N ALA A 166 -5.09 -24.74 -14.41
CA ALA A 166 -3.96 -24.16 -13.69
C ALA A 166 -3.61 -22.77 -14.24
N GLU A 167 -3.65 -22.57 -15.56
CA GLU A 167 -3.44 -21.26 -16.19
C GLU A 167 -4.52 -20.26 -15.80
N VAL A 168 -5.80 -20.67 -15.84
CA VAL A 168 -6.93 -19.81 -15.43
C VAL A 168 -6.83 -19.45 -13.94
N GLU A 169 -6.56 -20.42 -13.06
CA GLU A 169 -6.43 -20.20 -11.62
C GLU A 169 -5.28 -19.23 -11.30
N ASN A 170 -4.08 -19.50 -11.81
CA ASN A 170 -2.90 -18.63 -11.61
C ASN A 170 -3.16 -17.20 -12.10
N PHE A 171 -3.84 -17.05 -13.24
CA PHE A 171 -4.21 -15.75 -13.76
C PHE A 171 -5.20 -15.02 -12.85
N THR A 172 -6.28 -15.70 -12.44
CA THR A 172 -7.31 -15.11 -11.57
C THR A 172 -6.77 -14.75 -10.19
N GLU A 173 -5.90 -15.58 -9.61
CA GLU A 173 -5.24 -15.32 -8.34
C GLU A 173 -4.29 -14.12 -8.45
N GLY A 174 -3.42 -14.09 -9.47
CA GLY A 174 -2.51 -12.98 -9.73
C GLY A 174 -3.23 -11.65 -9.96
N ALA A 175 -4.31 -11.66 -10.75
CA ALA A 175 -5.15 -10.48 -10.97
C ALA A 175 -5.85 -10.03 -9.67
N GLY A 176 -6.33 -10.97 -8.85
CA GLY A 176 -6.95 -10.68 -7.56
C GLY A 176 -5.98 -10.04 -6.56
N ILE A 177 -4.75 -10.54 -6.48
CA ILE A 177 -3.68 -9.97 -5.64
C ILE A 177 -3.38 -8.52 -6.08
N VAL A 178 -3.18 -8.27 -7.37
CA VAL A 178 -2.88 -6.92 -7.88
C VAL A 178 -4.03 -5.94 -7.60
N LEU A 179 -5.28 -6.36 -7.77
CA LEU A 179 -6.44 -5.52 -7.44
C LEU A 179 -6.52 -5.22 -5.94
N GLY A 180 -6.27 -6.22 -5.10
CA GLY A 180 -6.25 -6.06 -3.64
C GLY A 180 -5.15 -5.10 -3.19
N GLU A 181 -3.94 -5.25 -3.72
CA GLU A 181 -2.83 -4.34 -3.46
C GLU A 181 -3.11 -2.92 -3.95
N LEU A 182 -3.68 -2.77 -5.15
CA LEU A 182 -4.04 -1.46 -5.70
C LEU A 182 -5.09 -0.75 -4.83
N GLY A 183 -6.08 -1.50 -4.33
CA GLY A 183 -7.08 -0.98 -3.39
C GLY A 183 -6.44 -0.44 -2.11
N ARG A 184 -5.54 -1.21 -1.49
CA ARG A 184 -4.81 -0.78 -0.28
C ARG A 184 -3.93 0.43 -0.53
N VAL A 185 -3.19 0.45 -1.64
CA VAL A 185 -2.32 1.60 -1.99
C VAL A 185 -3.17 2.87 -2.19
N ARG A 186 -4.32 2.77 -2.87
CA ARG A 186 -5.24 3.90 -3.05
C ARG A 186 -5.82 4.40 -1.74
N GLU A 187 -6.18 3.50 -0.84
CA GLU A 187 -6.65 3.86 0.50
C GLU A 187 -5.57 4.63 1.27
N SER A 188 -4.33 4.14 1.28
CA SER A 188 -3.21 4.84 1.91
C SER A 188 -2.94 6.20 1.27
N ILE A 189 -2.99 6.31 -0.07
CA ILE A 189 -2.86 7.59 -0.77
C ILE A 189 -3.97 8.57 -0.34
N ALA A 190 -5.21 8.12 -0.27
CA ALA A 190 -6.33 8.97 0.15
C ALA A 190 -6.16 9.48 1.59
N GLN A 191 -5.71 8.62 2.51
CA GLN A 191 -5.37 9.00 3.88
C GLN A 191 -4.26 10.05 3.92
N PHE A 192 -3.20 9.87 3.13
CA PHE A 192 -2.07 10.81 3.09
C PHE A 192 -2.45 12.16 2.46
N VAL A 193 -3.27 12.17 1.41
CA VAL A 193 -3.79 13.41 0.81
C VAL A 193 -4.65 14.19 1.81
N ASN A 194 -5.44 13.50 2.63
CA ASN A 194 -6.18 14.15 3.72
C ASN A 194 -5.22 14.79 4.75
N LEU A 195 -4.16 14.08 5.14
CA LEU A 195 -3.14 14.62 6.06
C LEU A 195 -2.40 15.83 5.45
N GLU A 196 -2.09 15.83 4.15
CA GLU A 196 -1.53 17.00 3.46
C GLU A 196 -2.47 18.20 3.51
N GLN A 197 -3.78 17.98 3.33
CA GLN A 197 -4.77 19.04 3.44
C GLN A 197 -4.81 19.63 4.85
N ILE A 198 -4.81 18.79 5.89
CA ILE A 198 -4.70 19.26 7.28
C ILE A 198 -3.39 20.03 7.49
N GLY A 199 -2.28 19.55 6.93
CA GLY A 199 -0.99 20.24 6.97
C GLY A 199 -1.04 21.63 6.31
N ALA A 200 -1.74 21.77 5.19
CA ALA A 200 -1.96 23.04 4.51
C ALA A 200 -2.82 24.00 5.35
N GLU A 201 -3.89 23.50 5.99
CA GLU A 201 -4.71 24.28 6.92
C GLU A 201 -3.89 24.79 8.11
N LYS A 202 -3.04 23.93 8.70
CA LYS A 202 -2.11 24.31 9.77
C LYS A 202 -1.12 25.37 9.32
N SER A 203 -0.63 25.30 8.08
CA SER A 203 0.22 26.34 7.50
C SER A 203 -0.51 27.67 7.35
N SER A 204 -1.79 27.65 6.98
CA SER A 204 -2.62 28.85 6.92
C SER A 204 -2.83 29.46 8.31
N GLN A 205 -3.16 28.61 9.31
CA GLN A 205 -3.31 29.04 10.70
C GLN A 205 -2.01 29.66 11.24
N LEU A 206 -0.84 29.09 10.92
CA LEU A 206 0.46 29.66 11.30
C LEU A 206 0.67 31.07 10.74
N ASN A 207 0.31 31.29 9.48
CA ASN A 207 0.43 32.61 8.84
C ASN A 207 -0.52 33.63 9.49
N GLU A 208 -1.72 33.22 9.84
CA GLU A 208 -2.68 34.05 10.58
C GLU A 208 -2.15 34.42 11.97
N GLN A 209 -1.67 33.43 12.75
CA GLN A 209 -1.09 33.68 14.06
C GLN A 209 0.16 34.56 13.99
N TYR A 210 1.00 34.40 12.96
CA TYR A 210 2.13 35.29 12.71
C TYR A 210 1.68 36.74 12.51
N ALA A 211 0.66 36.97 11.68
CA ALA A 211 0.13 38.31 11.44
C ALA A 211 -0.47 38.94 12.71
N LEU A 212 -1.17 38.16 13.53
CA LEU A 212 -1.68 38.59 14.83
C LEU A 212 -0.55 38.95 15.79
N CYS A 213 0.49 38.11 15.89
CA CYS A 213 1.67 38.36 16.70
C CYS A 213 2.36 39.66 16.30
N GLN A 214 2.57 39.86 14.99
CA GLN A 214 3.19 41.07 14.46
C GLN A 214 2.37 42.33 14.81
N LYS A 215 1.04 42.28 14.67
CA LYS A 215 0.15 43.39 15.03
C LYS A 215 0.21 43.71 16.53
N ALA A 216 0.23 42.69 17.39
CA ALA A 216 0.35 42.86 18.83
C ALA A 216 1.71 43.47 19.20
N LEU A 217 2.79 43.03 18.55
CA LEU A 217 4.13 43.60 18.72
C LEU A 217 4.22 45.07 18.30
N VAL A 218 3.63 45.44 17.16
CA VAL A 218 3.55 46.85 16.73
C VAL A 218 2.81 47.69 17.77
N SER A 219 1.66 47.22 18.24
CA SER A 219 0.87 47.91 19.27
C SER A 219 1.66 48.08 20.58
N LEU A 220 2.46 47.07 20.93
CA LEU A 220 3.33 47.10 22.11
C LEU A 220 4.49 48.10 21.94
N ALA A 221 5.10 48.19 20.76
CA ALA A 221 6.11 49.22 20.47
C ALA A 221 5.53 50.63 20.46
N GLU A 222 4.33 50.83 19.92
CA GLU A 222 3.66 52.14 19.98
C GLU A 222 3.38 52.59 21.41
N LEU A 223 2.98 51.66 22.29
CA LEU A 223 2.76 51.96 23.70
C LEU A 223 4.06 52.34 24.41
N ARG A 224 5.13 51.57 24.16
CA ARG A 224 6.49 51.86 24.64
C ARG A 224 6.96 53.25 24.21
N GLN A 225 6.83 53.57 22.92
CA GLN A 225 7.16 54.88 22.39
C GLN A 225 6.36 56.01 23.07
N LYS A 226 5.06 55.81 23.33
CA LYS A 226 4.23 56.80 24.05
C LYS A 226 4.73 57.03 25.47
N ILE A 227 5.08 55.96 26.20
CA ILE A 227 5.64 56.04 27.55
C ILE A 227 6.97 56.80 27.53
N PHE A 228 7.86 56.46 26.59
CA PHE A 228 9.14 57.16 26.40
C PHE A 228 8.95 58.66 26.13
N LEU A 229 8.08 59.03 25.18
CA LEU A 229 7.81 60.44 24.85
C LEU A 229 7.23 61.20 26.05
N SER A 230 6.33 60.58 26.81
CA SER A 230 5.79 61.16 28.03
C SER A 230 6.90 61.41 29.06
N ARG A 231 7.78 60.44 29.30
CA ARG A 231 8.91 60.59 30.24
C ARG A 231 9.90 61.66 29.76
N ASN A 232 10.19 61.70 28.45
CA ASN A 232 11.08 62.70 27.88
C ASN A 232 10.53 64.13 28.02
N SER A 233 9.21 64.32 27.92
CA SER A 233 8.59 65.63 28.17
C SER A 233 8.80 66.10 29.62
N VAL A 234 8.73 65.19 30.60
CA VAL A 234 8.98 65.49 32.02
C VAL A 234 10.45 65.86 32.23
N VAL A 235 11.38 65.11 31.63
CA VAL A 235 12.82 65.42 31.68
C VAL A 235 13.11 66.80 31.07
N THR A 236 12.44 67.13 29.97
CA THR A 236 12.56 68.45 29.33
C THR A 236 12.07 69.57 30.28
N GLN A 237 10.95 69.38 30.97
CA GLN A 237 10.43 70.33 31.96
C GLN A 237 11.35 70.49 33.18
N LEU A 238 11.94 69.38 33.66
CA LEU A 238 12.90 69.41 34.76
C LEU A 238 14.16 70.18 34.37
N ASN A 239 14.70 69.94 33.19
CA ASN A 239 15.87 70.66 32.68
C ASN A 239 15.59 72.16 32.51
N GLN A 240 14.39 72.56 32.08
CA GLN A 240 14.03 73.98 32.02
C GLN A 240 14.00 74.64 33.40
N SER A 241 13.62 73.90 34.44
CA SER A 241 13.44 74.42 35.79
C SER A 241 14.70 74.39 36.65
N LEU A 242 15.61 73.45 36.37
CA LEU A 242 16.78 73.15 37.21
C LEU A 242 18.13 73.48 36.53
N SER A 243 18.11 73.82 35.24
CA SER A 243 19.30 74.29 34.53
C SER A 243 19.73 75.69 35.01
N PRO A 244 21.04 75.96 35.17
CA PRO A 244 22.18 75.12 34.79
C PRO A 244 22.67 74.14 35.87
N SER A 245 22.11 74.18 37.08
CA SER A 245 22.64 73.44 38.24
C SER A 245 22.49 71.92 38.12
N ILE A 246 21.40 71.44 37.50
CA ILE A 246 21.13 70.01 37.30
C ILE A 246 20.65 69.80 35.87
N ARG A 247 21.22 68.78 35.20
CA ARG A 247 20.79 68.30 33.89
C ARG A 247 20.48 66.81 33.97
N THR A 248 19.29 66.43 33.54
CA THR A 248 18.82 65.04 33.44
C THR A 248 18.67 64.65 31.98
N GLU A 249 19.03 63.42 31.63
CA GLU A 249 18.91 62.89 30.28
C GLU A 249 18.23 61.52 30.33
N LEU A 250 17.43 61.22 29.31
CA LEU A 250 16.73 59.95 29.16
C LEU A 250 17.30 59.20 27.95
N THR A 251 17.82 58.01 28.19
CA THR A 251 18.32 57.11 27.15
C THR A 251 17.28 56.04 26.83
N HIS A 252 17.05 55.82 25.54
CA HIS A 252 16.15 54.78 25.05
C HIS A 252 16.80 53.39 25.18
N GLN A 253 15.99 52.35 25.40
CA GLN A 253 16.45 50.95 25.37
C GLN A 253 17.59 50.59 26.36
N THR A 254 17.55 51.09 27.59
CA THR A 254 18.64 50.91 28.56
C THR A 254 18.61 49.58 29.30
N ASP A 255 17.45 48.97 29.50
CA ASP A 255 17.35 47.69 30.23
C ASP A 255 17.32 46.51 29.26
N LEU A 256 18.50 46.13 28.77
CA LEU A 256 18.65 44.96 27.89
C LEU A 256 18.85 43.66 28.69
N GLN A 257 18.86 43.72 30.02
CA GLN A 257 19.17 42.58 30.88
C GLN A 257 18.07 41.52 30.78
N SER A 258 16.80 41.94 30.86
CA SER A 258 15.65 41.03 30.71
C SER A 258 15.63 40.34 29.33
N TYR A 259 16.00 41.06 28.27
CA TYR A 259 16.09 40.48 26.93
C TYR A 259 17.23 39.47 26.83
N MET A 260 18.41 39.80 27.39
CA MET A 260 19.55 38.91 27.45
C MET A 260 19.23 37.62 28.20
N GLU A 261 18.67 37.71 29.40
CA GLU A 261 18.34 36.55 30.24
C GLU A 261 17.31 35.63 29.60
N ASN A 262 16.25 36.20 29.02
CA ASN A 262 15.22 35.41 28.34
C ASN A 262 15.80 34.71 27.11
N LEU A 263 16.66 35.39 26.34
CA LEU A 263 17.31 34.80 25.18
C LEU A 263 18.30 33.70 25.58
N GLU A 264 19.09 33.88 26.64
CA GLU A 264 19.97 32.83 27.18
C GLU A 264 19.18 31.61 27.67
N SER A 265 18.03 31.86 28.33
CA SER A 265 17.13 30.81 28.79
C SER A 265 16.55 30.02 27.63
N SER A 266 16.13 30.69 26.56
CA SER A 266 15.66 30.07 25.32
C SER A 266 16.73 29.19 24.65
N PHE A 267 18.02 29.54 24.76
CA PHE A 267 19.11 28.70 24.26
C PHE A 267 19.54 27.58 25.22
N ARG A 268 19.06 27.56 26.45
CA ARG A 268 19.44 26.55 27.45
C ARG A 268 18.94 25.18 27.00
N GLY A 269 19.86 24.23 26.87
CA GLY A 269 19.58 22.90 26.31
C GLY A 269 19.85 22.78 24.80
N SER A 270 20.18 23.89 24.13
CA SER A 270 20.78 23.82 22.80
C SER A 270 22.23 23.33 22.88
N SER A 271 22.70 22.64 21.85
CA SER A 271 24.11 22.26 21.68
C SER A 271 24.99 23.41 21.15
N LEU A 272 24.45 24.63 21.11
CA LEU A 272 25.08 25.79 20.49
C LEU A 272 25.99 26.54 21.46
N LYS A 273 27.08 27.11 20.96
CA LYS A 273 27.93 28.05 21.72
C LYS A 273 27.31 29.45 21.66
N TYR A 274 26.35 29.72 22.55
CA TYR A 274 25.54 30.95 22.53
C TYR A 274 26.01 32.05 23.49
N LYS A 275 26.78 31.75 24.55
CA LYS A 275 27.22 32.75 25.57
C LYS A 275 27.94 33.97 25.01
N GLY A 276 28.74 33.81 23.95
CA GLY A 276 29.42 34.93 23.29
C GLY A 276 28.59 35.60 22.18
N LEU A 277 27.48 34.98 21.77
CA LEU A 277 26.63 35.47 20.69
C LEU A 277 25.46 36.31 21.21
N VAL A 278 24.88 35.88 22.34
CA VAL A 278 23.71 36.56 22.93
C VAL A 278 23.96 38.05 23.19
N PRO A 279 25.12 38.48 23.75
CA PRO A 279 25.38 39.91 23.93
C PRO A 279 25.36 40.71 22.62
N GLU A 280 25.93 40.15 21.54
CA GLU A 280 25.90 40.78 20.22
C GLU A 280 24.48 40.83 19.64
N MET A 281 23.70 39.77 19.83
CA MET A 281 22.30 39.72 19.38
C MET A 281 21.47 40.80 20.04
N VAL A 282 21.56 40.90 21.36
CA VAL A 282 20.78 41.85 22.17
C VAL A 282 21.10 43.31 21.78
N GLN A 283 22.35 43.61 21.42
CA GLN A 283 22.77 44.95 21.00
C GLN A 283 22.33 45.31 19.58
N LYS A 284 22.29 44.34 18.66
CA LYS A 284 22.11 44.60 17.22
C LYS A 284 20.72 44.25 16.69
N VAL A 285 19.98 43.39 17.39
CA VAL A 285 18.69 42.85 16.92
C VAL A 285 17.61 43.16 17.95
N ASN A 286 16.61 43.93 17.54
CA ASN A 286 15.42 44.15 18.37
C ASN A 286 14.58 42.86 18.43
N PRO A 287 13.91 42.56 19.56
CA PRO A 287 13.00 41.41 19.68
C PRO A 287 12.01 41.28 18.51
N GLN A 288 11.43 42.38 18.02
CA GLN A 288 10.49 42.33 16.89
C GLN A 288 11.12 41.83 15.60
N TRP A 289 12.35 42.27 15.32
CA TRP A 289 13.12 41.81 14.17
C TRP A 289 13.57 40.37 14.33
N LEU A 290 13.81 39.91 15.57
CA LEU A 290 14.11 38.51 15.84
C LEU A 290 12.97 37.58 15.38
N LEU A 291 11.70 37.94 15.65
CA LEU A 291 10.54 37.17 15.15
C LEU A 291 10.52 37.11 13.62
N TYR A 292 10.85 38.22 12.95
CA TYR A 292 10.92 38.26 11.48
C TYR A 292 11.99 37.30 10.95
N TYR A 293 13.21 37.38 11.51
CA TYR A 293 14.33 36.53 11.09
C TYR A 293 14.05 35.04 11.31
N THR A 294 13.43 34.67 12.45
CA THR A 294 13.13 33.27 12.77
C THR A 294 11.93 32.72 11.99
N SER A 295 10.92 33.54 11.70
CA SER A 295 9.72 33.07 10.98
C SER A 295 9.94 32.92 9.47
N HIS A 296 10.81 33.75 8.89
CA HIS A 296 11.11 33.75 7.45
C HIS A 296 12.45 33.12 7.10
N LEU A 297 13.16 32.56 8.10
CA LEU A 297 14.46 31.89 7.93
C LEU A 297 15.46 32.74 7.14
N LYS A 298 15.53 34.02 7.47
CA LYS A 298 16.37 35.03 6.80
C LYS A 298 17.82 34.94 7.29
N TYR A 299 18.47 33.83 6.96
CA TYR A 299 19.81 33.49 7.45
C TYR A 299 20.88 34.49 7.00
N ASP A 300 20.84 34.92 5.74
CA ASP A 300 21.79 35.89 5.18
C ASP A 300 21.69 37.25 5.89
N ASP A 301 20.48 37.78 6.03
CA ASP A 301 20.23 39.08 6.66
C ASP A 301 20.65 39.06 8.14
N PHE A 302 20.35 37.98 8.85
CA PHE A 302 20.74 37.80 10.24
C PHE A 302 22.25 37.63 10.43
N SER A 303 22.90 36.90 9.51
CA SER A 303 24.36 36.76 9.44
C SER A 303 25.04 38.11 9.26
N ALA A 304 24.55 38.92 8.32
CA ALA A 304 25.06 40.27 8.05
C ALA A 304 24.83 41.22 9.24
N ALA A 305 23.63 41.19 9.84
CA ALA A 305 23.28 42.03 10.98
C ALA A 305 24.20 41.79 12.19
N LEU A 306 24.57 40.54 12.45
CA LEU A 306 25.44 40.17 13.58
C LEU A 306 26.93 40.17 13.22
N GLY A 307 27.29 40.08 11.95
CA GLY A 307 28.68 39.90 11.51
C GLY A 307 29.21 38.49 11.82
N ILE A 308 28.35 37.48 11.79
CA ILE A 308 28.72 36.07 12.05
C ILE A 308 28.67 35.24 10.75
N PRO A 309 29.39 34.11 10.66
CA PRO A 309 29.29 33.22 9.50
C PRO A 309 27.88 32.67 9.29
N ILE A 310 27.48 32.48 8.03
CA ILE A 310 26.12 32.04 7.66
C ILE A 310 25.75 30.68 8.28
N ASP A 311 26.66 29.71 8.29
CA ASP A 311 26.42 28.40 8.92
C ASP A 311 26.05 28.53 10.40
N ARG A 312 26.64 29.52 11.09
CA ARG A 312 26.32 29.81 12.49
C ARG A 312 24.96 30.47 12.61
N ALA A 313 24.63 31.40 11.72
CA ALA A 313 23.31 32.03 11.64
C ALA A 313 22.20 30.99 11.38
N THR A 314 22.40 30.06 10.44
CA THR A 314 21.45 28.99 10.11
C THR A 314 21.16 28.09 11.31
N ARG A 315 22.20 27.65 12.04
CA ARG A 315 22.01 26.82 13.25
C ARG A 315 21.26 27.55 14.35
N VAL A 316 21.59 28.83 14.57
CA VAL A 316 20.98 29.64 15.61
C VAL A 316 19.52 29.94 15.27
N LEU A 317 19.23 30.42 14.06
CA LEU A 317 17.86 30.72 13.65
C LEU A 317 17.01 29.46 13.48
N GLY A 318 17.58 28.35 12.99
CA GLY A 318 16.88 27.08 12.91
C GLY A 318 16.47 26.56 14.29
N TYR A 319 17.34 26.71 15.30
CA TYR A 319 16.94 26.39 16.67
C TYR A 319 15.86 27.35 17.19
N LEU A 320 16.04 28.66 16.99
CA LEU A 320 15.07 29.66 17.45
C LEU A 320 13.72 29.59 16.72
N SER A 321 13.66 29.04 15.50
CA SER A 321 12.41 28.88 14.76
C SER A 321 11.51 27.80 15.37
N ASP A 322 12.09 26.88 16.12
CA ASP A 322 11.43 25.66 16.63
C ASP A 322 10.98 25.79 18.10
N ILE A 323 11.40 26.86 18.79
CA ILE A 323 11.06 27.11 20.19
C ILE A 323 10.02 28.22 20.34
N ASP A 324 9.44 28.32 21.54
CA ASP A 324 8.60 29.44 21.95
C ASP A 324 9.47 30.68 22.25
N LEU A 325 9.22 31.76 21.52
CA LEU A 325 9.90 33.05 21.69
C LEU A 325 9.08 34.05 22.53
N GLY A 326 7.92 33.65 23.08
CA GLY A 326 7.02 34.55 23.80
C GLY A 326 7.69 35.39 24.89
N SER A 327 8.49 34.75 25.75
CA SER A 327 9.26 35.44 26.81
C SER A 327 10.32 36.41 26.26
N VAL A 328 10.97 36.05 25.16
CA VAL A 328 11.99 36.84 24.48
C VAL A 328 11.39 38.07 23.81
N LEU A 329 10.22 37.91 23.17
CA LEU A 329 9.51 38.97 22.46
C LEU A 329 8.82 39.96 23.40
N THR A 330 8.50 39.52 24.62
CA THR A 330 7.84 40.33 25.64
C THR A 330 8.81 40.94 26.66
N SER A 331 10.10 40.64 26.57
CA SER A 331 11.15 41.21 27.43
C SER A 331 11.02 42.72 27.56
N GLU A 332 11.14 43.20 28.79
CA GLU A 332 11.24 44.62 29.08
C GLU A 332 12.57 45.12 28.53
N ILE A 333 12.51 46.11 27.64
CA ILE A 333 13.69 46.74 27.03
C ILE A 333 13.81 48.21 27.44
N GLU A 334 12.84 48.73 28.19
CA GLU A 334 12.77 50.12 28.65
C GLU A 334 12.62 50.13 30.18
N ALA A 335 13.44 50.93 30.86
CA ALA A 335 13.33 51.20 32.30
C ALA A 335 12.32 52.32 32.56
#